data_AF-W4DKJ0-F1
#
_entry.id   AF-W4DKJ0-F1
#
_cell.length_a   1.000
_cell.length_b   1.000
_cell.length_c   1.000
_cell.angle_alpha   90.00
_cell.angle_beta   90.00
_cell.angle_gamma   90.00
#
_symmetry.space_group_name_H-M   'P 1'
#
loop_
_entity.id
_entity.type
_entity.pdbx_description
1 polymer ?
#
loop_
_entity_poly.entity_id
_entity_poly.type
_entity_poly.pdbx_seq_one_letter_code
_entity_poly.pdbx_strand_id
1 'polypeptide(L)' 'MGNDEYKDKIEQARQELNKLALEYGMQDVRVLRQSVKLDALLNEYSDCNTEKDDQLY' A
#
# COMPACT_ATOMS: atom_id res chain seq x y z
N MET A 1 4.69 -17.86 -7.16
CA MET A 1 5.51 -16.67 -7.42
C MET A 1 4.55 -15.59 -7.87
N GLY A 2 4.29 -14.58 -7.05
CA GLY A 2 3.31 -13.55 -7.38
C GLY A 2 3.06 -12.55 -6.26
N ASN A 3 3.27 -12.95 -5.00
CA ASN A 3 3.07 -12.05 -3.86
C ASN A 3 4.24 -11.08 -3.62
N ASP A 4 5.48 -11.49 -3.92
CA ASP A 4 6.65 -10.64 -3.73
C ASP A 4 6.59 -9.34 -4.55
N GLU A 5 6.08 -9.38 -5.79
CA GLU A 5 5.99 -8.17 -6.63
C GLU A 5 4.98 -7.14 -6.12
N TYR A 6 3.86 -7.58 -5.56
CA TYR A 6 2.90 -6.67 -4.94
C TYR A 6 3.44 -6.10 -3.64
N LYS A 7 4.08 -6.95 -2.84
CA LYS A 7 4.68 -6.54 -1.57
C LYS A 7 5.80 -5.52 -1.79
N ASP A 8 6.63 -5.71 -2.82
CA ASP A 8 7.68 -4.75 -3.21
C ASP A 8 7.07 -3.42 -3.70
N LYS A 9 6.02 -3.47 -4.55
CA LYS A 9 5.28 -2.27 -4.98
C LYS A 9 4.65 -1.50 -3.81
N ILE A 10 4.13 -2.21 -2.82
CA ILE A 10 3.55 -1.62 -1.60
C ILE A 10 4.65 -0.97 -0.75
N GLU A 11 5.77 -1.66 -0.53
CA GLU A 11 6.90 -1.09 0.23
C GLU A 11 7.48 0.15 -0.45
N GLN A 12 7.64 0.12 -1.78
CA GLN A 12 8.08 1.28 -2.56
C GLN A 12 7.09 2.45 -2.45
N ALA A 13 5.80 2.21 -2.70
CA ALA A 13 4.79 3.26 -2.62
C ALA A 13 4.64 3.83 -1.19
N ARG A 14 4.89 3.00 -0.15
CA ARG A 14 4.92 3.42 1.25
C ARG A 14 6.16 4.25 1.59
N GLN A 15 7.33 3.91 1.06
CA GLN A 15 8.53 4.73 1.19
C GLN A 15 8.37 6.08 0.49
N GLU A 16 7.80 6.11 -0.71
CA GLU A 16 7.51 7.37 -1.41
C GLU A 16 6.54 8.25 -0.63
N LEU A 17 5.47 7.65 -0.11
CA LEU A 17 4.50 8.36 0.73
C LEU A 17 5.14 8.90 1.99
N ASN A 18 5.95 8.09 2.68
CA ASN A 18 6.66 8.50 3.89
C ASN A 18 7.61 9.68 3.60
N LYS A 19 8.34 9.63 2.49
CA LYS A 19 9.22 10.71 2.04
C LYS A 19 8.44 11.99 1.73
N LEU A 20 7.32 11.88 1.01
CA LEU A 20 6.44 13.02 0.71
C LEU A 20 5.80 13.57 1.99
N ALA A 21 5.42 12.72 2.94
CA ALA A 21 4.88 13.15 4.22
C ALA A 21 5.92 13.86 5.10
N LEU A 22 7.19 13.45 5.00
CA LEU A 22 8.30 14.12 5.68
C LEU A 22 8.63 15.48 5.05
N GLU A 23 8.54 15.57 3.72
CA GLU A 23 8.93 16.76 2.95
C GLU A 23 7.81 17.82 2.85
N TYR A 24 6.56 17.39 2.65
CA TYR A 24 5.40 18.28 2.44
C TYR A 24 4.37 18.22 3.58
N GLY A 25 4.41 17.18 4.43
CA GLY A 25 3.42 16.94 5.49
C GLY A 25 2.28 16.01 5.08
N MET A 26 1.66 15.33 6.06
CA MET A 26 0.59 14.34 5.81
C MET A 26 -0.67 14.92 5.14
N GLN A 27 -0.89 16.23 5.21
CA GLN A 27 -2.03 16.91 4.59
C GLN A 27 -1.79 17.36 3.15
N ASP A 28 -0.60 17.15 2.60
CA ASP A 28 -0.35 17.52 1.20
C ASP A 28 -1.14 16.63 0.25
N VAL A 29 -1.71 17.23 -0.80
CA VAL A 29 -2.50 16.53 -1.83
C VAL A 29 -1.71 15.38 -2.48
N ARG A 30 -0.39 15.51 -2.62
CA ARG A 30 0.47 14.46 -3.20
C ARG A 30 0.55 13.27 -2.26
N VAL A 31 0.68 13.51 -0.96
CA VAL A 31 0.70 12.46 0.08
C VAL A 31 -0.67 11.77 0.15
N LEU A 32 -1.75 12.54 0.18
CA LEU A 32 -3.11 11.99 0.22
C LEU A 32 -3.41 11.14 -1.01
N ARG A 33 -3.06 11.61 -2.21
CA ARG A 33 -3.25 10.87 -3.46
C ARG A 33 -2.38 9.60 -3.51
N GLN A 34 -1.14 9.68 -3.03
CA GLN A 34 -0.27 8.52 -2.91
C GLN A 34 -0.81 7.53 -1.87
N SER A 35 -1.40 8.02 -0.78
CA SER A 35 -1.99 7.20 0.28
C SER A 35 -3.16 6.40 -0.24
N VAL A 36 -4.08 7.04 -0.94
CA VAL A 36 -5.22 6.35 -1.55
C VAL A 36 -4.76 5.28 -2.54
N LYS A 37 -3.71 5.55 -3.32
CA LYS A 37 -3.16 4.59 -4.28
C LYS A 37 -2.49 3.40 -3.58
N LEU A 38 -1.73 3.66 -2.52
CA LEU A 38 -1.09 2.62 -1.71
C LEU A 38 -2.13 1.76 -0.99
N ASP A 39 -3.19 2.38 -0.46
CA ASP A 39 -4.27 1.71 0.25
C ASP A 39 -5.07 0.79 -0.69
N ALA A 40 -5.34 1.24 -1.92
CA ALA A 40 -5.97 0.40 -2.95
C ALA A 40 -5.09 -0.81 -3.31
N LEU A 41 -3.78 -0.60 -3.51
CA LEU A 41 -2.83 -1.69 -3.79
C LEU A 41 -2.72 -2.68 -2.63
N LEU A 42 -2.72 -2.18 -1.39
CA LEU A 42 -2.77 -2.99 -0.18
C LEU A 42 -4.06 -3.78 -0.10
N ASN A 43 -5.20 -3.17 -0.39
CA ASN A 43 -6.49 -3.83 -0.36
C ASN A 43 -6.61 -4.91 -1.45
N GLU A 44 -6.14 -4.66 -2.67
CA GLU A 44 -6.06 -5.67 -3.73
C GLU A 44 -5.10 -6.82 -3.37
N TYR A 45 -3.96 -6.51 -2.76
CA TYR A 45 -3.03 -7.53 -2.28
C TYR A 45 -3.61 -8.33 -1.12
N SER A 46 -4.25 -7.67 -0.17
CA SER A 46 -4.94 -8.30 0.95
C SER A 46 -6.07 -9.18 0.44
N ASP A 47 -6.92 -8.70 -0.45
CA ASP A 47 -8.01 -9.48 -1.07
C ASP A 47 -7.47 -10.74 -1.78
N CYS A 48 -6.41 -10.58 -2.59
CA CYS A 48 -5.74 -11.69 -3.28
C CYS A 48 -5.04 -12.69 -2.33
N ASN A 49 -4.63 -12.26 -1.13
CA ASN A 49 -4.07 -13.14 -0.09
C ASN A 49 -5.14 -13.69 0.86
N THR A 50 -6.24 -12.97 1.08
CA THR A 50 -7.35 -13.32 1.97
C THR A 50 -8.20 -14.44 1.37
N GLU A 51 -8.23 -14.63 0.05
CA GLU A 51 -8.73 -15.88 -0.56
C GLU A 51 -7.95 -17.14 -0.10
N LYS A 52 -6.79 -17.01 0.56
CA LYS A 52 -6.06 -18.10 1.21
C LYS A 52 -6.11 -18.11 2.74
N ASP A 53 -6.73 -17.11 3.37
CA ASP A 53 -6.84 -16.99 4.82
C ASP A 53 -8.31 -17.01 5.30
N ASP A 54 -9.22 -17.60 4.53
CA ASP A 54 -10.60 -17.90 4.97
C ASP A 54 -10.65 -19.08 5.99
N GLN A 55 -9.65 -19.17 6.87
CA GLN A 55 -9.67 -20.00 8.07
C GLN A 55 -9.06 -19.25 9.25
N LEU A 56 -9.68 -18.15 9.65
CA LEU A 56 -9.60 -17.74 11.05
C LEU A 56 -10.94 -17.23 11.56
N TYR A 57 -11.87 -18.17 11.75
CA TYR A 57 -12.85 -18.12 12.83
C TYR A 57 -13.22 -19.53 13.30
#